data_AF-A0A961FRW8-F1
#
_entry.id   AF-A0A961FRW8-F1
#
_cell.length_a   1.000
_cell.length_b   1.000
_cell.length_c   1.000
_cell.angle_alpha   90.00
_cell.angle_beta   90.00
_cell.angle_gamma   90.00
#
_symmetry.space_group_name_H-M   'P 1'
#
loop_
_entity.id
_entity.type
_entity.pdbx_description
1 polymer ?
#
loop_
_entity_poly.entity_id
_entity_poly.type
_entity_poly.pdbx_seq_one_letter_code
_entity_poly.pdbx_strand_id
1 'polypeptide(L)'
;RHPVARRSLEVSGREKSDDPAAAPTQQIMLGYSDSNKDGGILASQWALHAAQSAISETGRAHGVEIRYFHGRGGTISRGAGPTDWFMRALPHGSLGGDFRMTEQGETIAKKYAYPDNAAYHLESLEACVTLAAARHRLTEPVEDPGIEFMPRLAAWSTAAYRSLLETEGFIEFYRQATPIDALEQTRMGSRPSRRTGTASLADLRAIPWVFGWTQARFYLPGWFGVGSALDRLKAEAPDDFGRLAEILPGSTLLRYVFSNVETNLISAHPDLMAAYASLVENEALRQRFMDLIVTERELAHTHLSALFKQSISDRRPRFAKTLALREIPLNTLHRQQVELLRQWRAQGGELPHDLIFSISAIASGLRTTG
;
A
#
# COMPACT_ATOMS: atom_id res chain seq x y z
N ARG A 1 -3.84 32.31 -2.59
CA ARG A 1 -4.62 31.19 -1.97
C ARG A 1 -5.35 30.43 -3.07
N HIS A 2 -5.38 29.09 -3.06
CA HIS A 2 -5.98 28.27 -4.12
C HIS A 2 -7.53 28.45 -4.17
N PRO A 3 -8.15 28.66 -5.34
CA PRO A 3 -9.59 29.01 -5.44
C PRO A 3 -10.58 27.97 -4.88
N VAL A 4 -10.20 26.69 -4.85
CA VAL A 4 -11.04 25.60 -4.31
C VAL A 4 -11.10 25.65 -2.78
N ALA A 5 -9.98 25.95 -2.12
CA ALA A 5 -9.91 26.03 -0.66
C ALA A 5 -10.76 27.20 -0.15
N ARG A 6 -10.71 28.36 -0.81
CA ARG A 6 -11.51 29.54 -0.43
C ARG A 6 -13.02 29.27 -0.50
N ARG A 7 -13.50 28.70 -1.60
CA ARG A 7 -14.92 28.36 -1.78
C ARG A 7 -15.38 27.28 -0.80
N SER A 8 -14.53 26.30 -0.50
CA SER A 8 -14.88 25.27 0.48
C SER A 8 -15.03 25.89 1.87
N LEU A 9 -14.10 26.74 2.32
CA LEU A 9 -14.19 27.40 3.63
C LEU A 9 -15.43 28.30 3.78
N GLU A 10 -15.79 29.04 2.72
CA GLU A 10 -16.99 29.88 2.70
C GLU A 10 -18.30 29.07 2.87
N VAL A 11 -18.31 27.80 2.42
CA VAL A 11 -19.46 26.88 2.53
C VAL A 11 -19.41 26.08 3.84
N SER A 12 -18.25 25.50 4.20
CA SER A 12 -18.04 24.66 5.39
C SER A 12 -18.24 25.43 6.70
N GLY A 13 -17.92 26.73 6.71
CA GLY A 13 -17.98 27.56 7.91
C GLY A 13 -19.39 27.99 8.36
N ARG A 14 -20.45 27.69 7.59
CA ARG A 14 -21.82 28.16 7.92
C ARG A 14 -22.78 27.08 8.39
N GLU A 15 -22.52 25.80 8.15
CA GLU A 15 -23.61 24.81 8.23
C GLU A 15 -23.73 23.98 9.52
N LYS A 16 -22.72 23.83 10.40
CA LYS A 16 -22.83 22.82 11.49
C LYS A 16 -22.04 23.07 12.78
N SER A 17 -22.09 24.27 13.35
CA SER A 17 -21.64 24.46 14.73
C SER A 17 -22.69 25.23 15.53
N ASP A 18 -23.30 24.59 16.53
CA ASP A 18 -24.13 25.25 17.53
C ASP A 18 -23.30 26.11 18.50
N ASP A 19 -21.97 25.99 18.44
CA ASP A 19 -21.02 26.83 19.16
C ASP A 19 -20.40 27.87 18.19
N PRO A 20 -20.78 29.16 18.30
CA PRO A 20 -20.21 30.23 17.48
C PRO A 20 -18.71 30.49 17.75
N ALA A 21 -18.11 29.88 18.78
CA ALA A 21 -16.69 29.95 19.08
C ALA A 21 -15.86 28.81 18.44
N ALA A 22 -16.48 27.78 17.87
CA ALA A 22 -15.75 26.65 17.28
C ALA A 22 -15.14 27.02 15.93
N ALA A 23 -13.86 26.64 15.73
CA ALA A 23 -13.17 26.84 14.46
C ALA A 23 -13.86 26.04 13.32
N PRO A 24 -13.99 26.62 12.10
CA PRO A 24 -14.53 25.90 10.96
C PRO A 24 -13.70 24.65 10.67
N THR A 25 -14.37 23.54 10.35
CA THR A 25 -13.70 22.27 10.00
C THR A 25 -13.73 22.04 8.49
N GLN A 26 -12.59 21.66 7.91
CA GLN A 26 -12.50 21.20 6.52
C GLN A 26 -12.06 19.73 6.49
N GLN A 27 -12.88 18.88 5.88
CA GLN A 27 -12.52 17.48 5.67
C GLN A 27 -11.77 17.29 4.34
N ILE A 28 -10.69 16.52 4.35
CA ILE A 28 -9.88 16.19 3.18
C ILE A 28 -9.63 14.67 3.14
N MET A 29 -9.99 14.03 2.03
CA MET A 29 -9.77 12.59 1.83
C MET A 29 -8.38 12.30 1.27
N LEU A 30 -7.70 11.31 1.83
CA LEU A 30 -6.37 10.86 1.41
C LEU A 30 -6.47 9.51 0.69
N GLY A 31 -5.98 9.45 -0.54
CA GLY A 31 -6.04 8.26 -1.41
C GLY A 31 -4.72 7.52 -1.52
N TYR A 32 -4.42 6.62 -0.59
CA TYR A 32 -3.16 5.86 -0.57
C TYR A 32 -2.95 4.98 -1.82
N SER A 33 -3.98 4.23 -2.20
CA SER A 33 -3.90 3.22 -3.28
C SER A 33 -3.73 3.85 -4.66
N ASP A 34 -4.46 4.94 -4.92
CA ASP A 34 -4.39 5.65 -6.19
C ASP A 34 -3.02 6.31 -6.35
N SER A 35 -2.52 7.01 -5.32
CA SER A 35 -1.16 7.57 -5.35
C SER A 35 -0.08 6.50 -5.51
N ASN A 36 -0.26 5.32 -4.89
CA ASN A 36 0.68 4.22 -5.02
C ASN A 36 0.71 3.63 -6.44
N LYS A 37 -0.44 3.54 -7.11
CA LYS A 37 -0.53 3.09 -8.52
C LYS A 37 0.25 4.01 -9.46
N ASP A 38 0.29 5.31 -9.17
CA ASP A 38 0.86 6.31 -10.08
C ASP A 38 2.37 6.56 -9.86
N GLY A 39 2.89 6.34 -8.65
CA GLY A 39 4.28 6.68 -8.29
C GLY A 39 5.02 5.66 -7.43
N GLY A 40 4.39 4.55 -7.05
CA GLY A 40 4.97 3.56 -6.15
C GLY A 40 4.91 3.95 -4.66
N ILE A 41 5.39 3.06 -3.80
CA ILE A 41 5.11 3.11 -2.36
C ILE A 41 5.85 4.23 -1.63
N LEU A 42 7.11 4.51 -1.99
CA LEU A 42 7.86 5.59 -1.36
C LEU A 42 7.30 6.96 -1.72
N ALA A 43 7.01 7.18 -3.01
CA ALA A 43 6.49 8.45 -3.48
C ALA A 43 5.08 8.73 -2.97
N SER A 44 4.22 7.71 -2.96
CA SER A 44 2.87 7.88 -2.40
C SER A 44 2.89 8.23 -0.92
N GLN A 45 3.69 7.55 -0.11
CA GLN A 45 3.79 7.83 1.33
C GLN A 45 4.44 9.19 1.60
N TRP A 46 5.50 9.55 0.86
CA TRP A 46 6.12 10.86 0.95
C TRP A 46 5.16 11.99 0.58
N ALA A 47 4.49 11.88 -0.57
CA ALA A 47 3.56 12.90 -1.05
C ALA A 47 2.40 13.11 -0.07
N LEU A 48 1.85 12.02 0.49
CA LEU A 48 0.80 12.11 1.50
C LEU A 48 1.30 12.74 2.81
N HIS A 49 2.50 12.38 3.27
CA HIS A 49 3.08 12.98 4.47
C HIS A 49 3.31 14.48 4.27
N ALA A 50 4.01 14.88 3.19
CA ALA A 50 4.29 16.27 2.87
C ALA A 50 3.01 17.10 2.66
N ALA A 51 2.01 16.54 1.96
CA ALA A 51 0.73 17.21 1.76
C ALA A 51 -0.03 17.42 3.08
N GLN A 52 -0.08 16.41 3.95
CA GLN A 52 -0.69 16.54 5.27
C GLN A 52 0.02 17.59 6.12
N SER A 53 1.36 17.64 6.13
CA SER A 53 2.09 18.69 6.85
C SER A 53 1.71 20.09 6.35
N ALA A 54 1.80 20.32 5.04
CA ALA A 54 1.54 21.64 4.44
C ALA A 54 0.06 22.07 4.59
N ILE A 55 -0.88 21.14 4.45
CA ILE A 55 -2.31 21.41 4.62
C ILE A 55 -2.63 21.70 6.09
N SER A 56 -2.03 20.97 7.04
CA SER A 56 -2.25 21.21 8.48
C SER A 56 -1.70 22.56 8.91
N GLU A 57 -0.51 22.93 8.44
CA GLU A 57 0.06 24.27 8.64
C GLU A 57 -0.84 25.35 8.05
N THR A 58 -1.33 25.13 6.82
CA THR A 58 -2.27 26.04 6.17
C THR A 58 -3.55 26.18 6.99
N GLY A 59 -4.13 25.08 7.49
CA GLY A 59 -5.32 25.10 8.34
C GLY A 59 -5.12 25.96 9.59
N ARG A 60 -4.04 25.70 10.34
CA ARG A 60 -3.68 26.48 11.53
C ARG A 60 -3.53 27.97 11.25
N ALA A 61 -2.81 28.32 10.17
CA ALA A 61 -2.61 29.72 9.78
C ALA A 61 -3.92 30.47 9.41
N HIS A 62 -5.01 29.74 9.18
CA HIS A 62 -6.32 30.29 8.82
C HIS A 62 -7.39 30.05 9.89
N GLY A 63 -7.02 29.48 11.04
CA GLY A 63 -7.99 29.11 12.09
C GLY A 63 -9.00 28.06 11.62
N VAL A 64 -8.58 27.13 10.77
CA VAL A 64 -9.41 26.04 10.23
C VAL A 64 -8.88 24.72 10.76
N GLU A 65 -9.76 23.93 11.39
CA GLU A 65 -9.46 22.56 11.79
C GLU A 65 -9.50 21.65 10.57
N ILE A 66 -8.41 20.92 10.31
CA ILE A 66 -8.34 19.97 9.20
C ILE A 66 -8.66 18.56 9.71
N ARG A 67 -9.71 17.96 9.15
CA ARG A 67 -10.04 16.56 9.37
C ARG A 67 -9.56 15.71 8.19
N TYR A 68 -8.56 14.87 8.41
CA TYR A 68 -8.17 13.89 7.38
C TYR A 68 -9.09 12.68 7.41
N PHE A 69 -9.63 12.33 6.24
CA PHE A 69 -10.30 11.08 6.00
C PHE A 69 -9.33 10.12 5.29
N HIS A 70 -8.75 9.20 6.05
CA HIS A 70 -7.79 8.24 5.55
C HIS A 70 -8.50 7.14 4.75
N GLY A 71 -8.34 7.15 3.42
CA GLY A 71 -8.75 6.07 2.52
C GLY A 71 -7.89 4.82 2.65
N ARG A 72 -7.55 4.45 3.89
CA ARG A 72 -6.71 3.32 4.25
C ARG A 72 -7.36 2.00 3.83
N GLY A 73 -6.55 1.04 3.40
CA GLY A 73 -6.99 -0.30 3.01
C GLY A 73 -6.55 -1.39 3.99
N GLY A 74 -7.04 -2.62 3.79
CA GLY A 74 -6.59 -3.82 4.51
C GLY A 74 -5.21 -4.31 4.07
N THR A 75 -4.66 -3.74 3.00
CA THR A 75 -3.38 -4.09 2.38
C THR A 75 -2.36 -2.96 2.51
N ILE A 76 -1.08 -3.33 2.42
CA ILE A 76 0.03 -2.44 2.75
C ILE A 76 0.24 -1.34 1.69
N SER A 77 0.00 -1.67 0.42
CA SER A 77 -0.14 -0.72 -0.70
C SER A 77 -1.19 0.37 -0.46
N ARG A 78 -2.04 0.20 0.57
CA ARG A 78 -3.09 1.13 0.99
C ARG A 78 -2.88 1.63 2.41
N GLY A 79 -1.64 1.53 2.91
CA GLY A 79 -1.27 1.96 4.25
C GLY A 79 -1.70 1.01 5.37
N ALA A 80 -1.92 -0.28 5.10
CA ALA A 80 -2.08 -1.25 6.19
C ALA A 80 -0.78 -1.42 7.00
N GLY A 81 -0.93 -2.02 8.18
CA GLY A 81 0.09 -2.13 9.22
C GLY A 81 -0.57 -2.05 10.59
N PRO A 82 0.14 -2.37 11.68
CA PRO A 82 -0.40 -2.12 13.02
C PRO A 82 -0.83 -0.65 13.17
N THR A 83 -1.99 -0.41 13.78
CA THR A 83 -2.59 0.94 13.88
C THR A 83 -1.66 1.90 14.62
N ASP A 84 -0.93 1.43 15.62
CA ASP A 84 0.02 2.25 16.39
C ASP A 84 1.14 2.81 15.52
N TRP A 85 1.75 2.00 14.64
CA TRP A 85 2.80 2.42 13.74
C TRP A 85 2.31 3.43 12.71
N PHE A 86 1.10 3.22 12.20
CA PHE A 86 0.47 4.18 11.30
C PHE A 86 0.26 5.53 11.98
N MET A 87 -0.31 5.55 13.19
CA MET A 87 -0.53 6.80 13.93
C MET A 87 0.77 7.53 14.25
N ARG A 88 1.85 6.80 14.57
CA ARG A 88 3.18 7.37 14.82
C ARG A 88 3.81 8.00 13.58
N ALA A 89 3.51 7.49 12.39
CA ALA A 89 4.05 7.98 11.12
C ALA A 89 3.27 9.17 10.54
N LEU A 90 2.18 9.59 11.18
CA LEU A 90 1.46 10.79 10.76
C LEU A 90 2.29 12.04 11.08
N PRO A 91 2.31 13.06 10.20
CA PRO A 91 3.04 14.28 10.46
C PRO A 91 2.48 15.01 11.69
N HIS A 92 3.35 15.61 12.48
CA HIS A 92 2.95 16.33 13.69
C HIS A 92 1.91 17.43 13.37
N GLY A 93 0.87 17.50 14.19
CA GLY A 93 -0.22 18.46 14.02
C GLY A 93 -1.24 18.12 12.94
N SER A 94 -1.14 16.94 12.30
CA SER A 94 -2.16 16.44 11.37
C SER A 94 -3.33 15.72 12.04
N LEU A 95 -3.32 15.58 13.37
CA LEU A 95 -4.37 14.89 14.13
C LEU A 95 -4.77 15.72 15.34
N GLY A 96 -5.92 16.40 15.24
CA GLY A 96 -6.47 17.29 16.28
C GLY A 96 -7.42 16.63 17.29
N GLY A 97 -7.62 15.30 17.20
CA GLY A 97 -8.56 14.55 18.05
C GLY A 97 -9.79 14.01 17.30
N ASP A 98 -9.96 14.38 16.04
CA ASP A 98 -10.96 13.81 15.15
C ASP A 98 -10.29 12.95 14.09
N PHE A 99 -10.57 11.64 14.14
CA PHE A 99 -9.95 10.65 13.27
C PHE A 99 -11.01 9.93 12.45
N ARG A 100 -10.85 9.95 11.13
CA ARG A 100 -11.72 9.23 10.20
C ARG A 100 -10.89 8.33 9.29
N MET A 101 -11.23 7.04 9.23
CA MET A 101 -10.63 6.10 8.28
C MET A 101 -11.66 5.23 7.58
N THR A 102 -11.27 4.69 6.43
CA THR A 102 -12.00 3.61 5.77
C THR A 102 -11.55 2.27 6.36
N GLU A 103 -12.51 1.45 6.79
CA GLU A 103 -12.30 0.01 6.99
C GLU A 103 -12.75 -0.73 5.72
N GLN A 104 -11.93 -1.67 5.24
CA GLN A 104 -12.27 -2.39 4.01
C GLN A 104 -13.22 -3.55 4.28
N GLY A 105 -14.04 -3.88 3.29
CA GLY A 105 -15.01 -4.97 3.38
C GLY A 105 -14.37 -6.30 3.79
N GLU A 106 -13.20 -6.62 3.22
CA GLU A 106 -12.48 -7.87 3.53
C GLU A 106 -11.97 -7.95 4.98
N THR A 107 -11.80 -6.81 5.67
CA THR A 107 -11.34 -6.78 7.06
C THR A 107 -12.48 -6.77 8.07
N ILE A 108 -13.71 -6.43 7.66
CA ILE A 108 -14.85 -6.27 8.58
C ILE A 108 -15.11 -7.55 9.37
N ALA A 109 -15.32 -8.68 8.70
CA ALA A 109 -15.64 -9.92 9.39
C ALA A 109 -14.51 -10.35 10.35
N LYS A 110 -13.26 -10.20 9.92
CA LYS A 110 -12.09 -10.53 10.76
C LYS A 110 -12.01 -9.70 12.03
N LYS A 111 -12.29 -8.39 11.93
CA LYS A 111 -12.16 -7.46 13.06
C LYS A 111 -13.39 -7.43 13.95
N TYR A 112 -14.59 -7.51 13.36
CA TYR A 112 -15.83 -7.11 14.00
C TYR A 112 -16.91 -8.21 14.06
N ALA A 113 -16.69 -9.42 13.49
CA ALA A 113 -17.70 -10.49 13.56
C ALA A 113 -17.85 -11.11 14.96
N TYR A 114 -16.85 -10.96 15.82
CA TYR A 114 -16.85 -11.50 17.18
C TYR A 114 -16.69 -10.36 18.19
N PRO A 115 -17.55 -10.28 19.23
CA PRO A 115 -17.54 -9.16 20.18
C PRO A 115 -16.17 -8.87 20.81
N ASP A 116 -15.44 -9.89 21.26
CA ASP A 116 -14.14 -9.72 21.91
C ASP A 116 -13.08 -9.14 20.96
N ASN A 117 -13.09 -9.59 19.70
CA ASN A 117 -12.20 -9.04 18.67
C ASN A 117 -12.59 -7.61 18.29
N ALA A 118 -13.90 -7.33 18.24
CA ALA A 118 -14.42 -6.00 17.95
C ALA A 118 -13.99 -5.01 19.04
N ALA A 119 -14.18 -5.37 20.31
CA ALA A 119 -13.75 -4.58 21.46
C ALA A 119 -12.24 -4.31 21.40
N TYR A 120 -11.42 -5.36 21.24
CA TYR A 120 -9.96 -5.20 21.11
C TYR A 120 -9.56 -4.22 20.01
N HIS A 121 -10.17 -4.31 18.82
CA HIS A 121 -9.83 -3.43 17.70
C HIS A 121 -10.30 -1.99 17.90
N LEU A 122 -11.48 -1.78 18.50
CA LEU A 122 -12.01 -0.46 18.83
C LEU A 122 -11.18 0.21 19.93
N GLU A 123 -10.92 -0.49 21.03
CA GLU A 123 -10.09 -0.02 22.15
C GLU A 123 -8.67 0.31 21.68
N SER A 124 -8.07 -0.56 20.86
CA SER A 124 -6.74 -0.31 20.30
C SER A 124 -6.72 0.93 19.39
N LEU A 125 -7.76 1.12 18.57
CA LEU A 125 -7.87 2.30 17.72
C LEU A 125 -8.01 3.57 18.56
N GLU A 126 -8.93 3.57 19.53
CA GLU A 126 -9.18 4.69 20.43
C GLU A 126 -7.92 5.07 21.22
N ALA A 127 -7.22 4.09 21.79
CA ALA A 127 -5.98 4.33 22.52
C ALA A 127 -4.89 4.94 21.62
N CYS A 128 -4.72 4.43 20.41
CA CYS A 128 -3.71 4.93 19.47
C CYS A 128 -4.03 6.35 18.99
N VAL A 129 -5.29 6.62 18.64
CA VAL A 129 -5.75 7.95 18.21
C VAL A 129 -5.61 8.95 19.34
N THR A 130 -6.04 8.60 20.55
CA THR A 130 -5.94 9.47 21.73
C THR A 130 -4.50 9.83 22.03
N LEU A 131 -3.59 8.84 22.04
CA LEU A 131 -2.17 9.07 22.29
C LEU A 131 -1.54 9.96 21.20
N ALA A 132 -1.85 9.70 19.93
CA ALA A 132 -1.30 10.49 18.82
C ALA A 132 -1.85 11.92 18.81
N ALA A 133 -3.15 12.11 19.05
CA ALA A 133 -3.76 13.43 19.17
C ALA A 133 -3.18 14.22 20.35
N ALA A 134 -2.99 13.58 21.51
CA ALA A 134 -2.35 14.21 22.66
C ALA A 134 -0.93 14.66 22.35
N ARG A 135 -0.12 13.82 21.68
CA ARG A 135 1.23 14.19 21.22
C ARG A 135 1.19 15.38 20.25
N HIS A 136 0.32 15.32 19.25
CA HIS A 136 0.25 16.38 18.24
C HIS A 136 -0.22 17.73 18.81
N ARG A 137 -1.01 17.72 19.88
CA ARG A 137 -1.57 18.94 20.49
C ARG A 137 -0.77 19.49 21.66
N LEU A 138 -0.16 18.62 22.47
CA LEU A 138 0.40 18.98 23.78
C LEU A 138 1.93 18.95 23.80
N THR A 139 2.58 18.54 22.71
CA THR A 139 4.05 18.56 22.61
C THR A 139 4.50 19.35 21.40
N GLU A 140 5.73 19.86 21.47
CA GLU A 140 6.38 20.48 20.33
C GLU A 140 6.58 19.49 19.18
N PRO A 141 6.63 19.97 17.93
CA PRO A 141 7.01 19.15 16.77
C PRO A 141 8.41 18.57 16.95
N VAL A 142 8.53 17.26 16.82
CA VAL A 142 9.83 16.58 16.73
C VAL A 142 10.03 16.20 15.27
N GLU A 143 11.11 16.67 14.66
CA GLU A 143 11.44 16.32 13.29
C GLU A 143 11.83 14.84 13.20
N ASP A 144 11.25 14.13 12.24
CA ASP A 144 11.60 12.74 11.98
C ASP A 144 13.02 12.71 11.39
N PRO A 145 13.99 12.04 12.05
CA PRO A 145 15.40 12.15 11.66
C PRO A 145 15.69 11.63 10.25
N GLY A 146 14.82 10.78 9.70
CA GLY A 146 14.99 10.24 8.36
C GLY A 146 14.16 10.97 7.28
N ILE A 147 13.42 12.02 7.64
CA ILE A 147 12.53 12.71 6.71
C ILE A 147 13.26 13.29 5.49
N GLU A 148 14.50 13.75 5.69
CA GLU A 148 15.35 14.35 4.65
C GLU A 148 15.69 13.39 3.50
N PHE A 149 15.64 12.08 3.74
CA PHE A 149 15.92 11.06 2.72
C PHE A 149 14.71 10.82 1.81
N MET A 150 13.50 11.08 2.30
CA MET A 150 12.26 10.76 1.60
C MET A 150 12.15 11.42 0.22
N PRO A 151 12.47 12.72 0.01
CA PRO A 151 12.40 13.32 -1.33
C PRO A 151 13.25 12.61 -2.38
N ARG A 152 14.52 12.30 -2.06
CA ARG A 152 15.44 11.63 -2.99
C ARG A 152 15.01 10.19 -3.25
N LEU A 153 14.73 9.42 -2.19
CA LEU A 153 14.29 8.04 -2.31
C LEU A 153 12.96 7.92 -3.07
N ALA A 154 12.00 8.81 -2.81
CA ALA A 154 10.74 8.88 -3.54
C ALA A 154 10.94 9.15 -5.03
N ALA A 155 11.80 10.12 -5.39
CA ALA A 155 12.07 10.46 -6.78
C ALA A 155 12.71 9.30 -7.55
N TRP A 156 13.75 8.68 -6.98
CA TRP A 156 14.43 7.54 -7.61
C TRP A 156 13.54 6.30 -7.69
N SER A 157 12.76 6.03 -6.65
CA SER A 157 11.80 4.93 -6.64
C SER A 157 10.70 5.12 -7.69
N THR A 158 10.20 6.36 -7.85
CA THR A 158 9.22 6.69 -8.88
C THR A 158 9.80 6.45 -10.28
N ALA A 159 11.03 6.86 -10.52
CA ALA A 159 11.67 6.69 -11.82
C ALA A 159 11.83 5.21 -12.18
N ALA A 160 12.29 4.38 -11.24
CA ALA A 160 12.39 2.94 -11.44
C ALA A 160 11.01 2.29 -11.66
N TYR A 161 10.02 2.65 -10.84
CA TYR A 161 8.66 2.15 -10.97
C TYR A 161 8.02 2.50 -12.31
N ARG A 162 8.13 3.76 -12.75
CA ARG A 162 7.61 4.19 -14.05
C ARG A 162 8.33 3.55 -15.22
N SER A 163 9.64 3.41 -15.15
CA SER A 163 10.42 2.70 -16.18
C SER A 163 9.89 1.28 -16.43
N LEU A 164 9.55 0.54 -15.37
CA LEU A 164 8.90 -0.77 -15.52
C LEU A 164 7.54 -0.67 -16.22
N LEU A 165 6.69 0.25 -15.78
CA LEU A 165 5.33 0.41 -16.31
C LEU A 165 5.32 0.88 -17.78
N GLU A 166 6.31 1.68 -18.16
CA GLU A 166 6.49 2.25 -19.50
C GLU A 166 7.27 1.32 -20.43
N THR A 167 7.84 0.22 -19.91
CA THR A 167 8.50 -0.80 -20.73
C THR A 167 7.49 -1.44 -21.69
N GLU A 168 7.84 -1.52 -22.97
CA GLU A 168 7.00 -2.11 -24.00
C GLU A 168 6.57 -3.54 -23.63
N GLY A 169 5.28 -3.84 -23.79
CA GLY A 169 4.70 -5.13 -23.46
C GLY A 169 4.34 -5.32 -21.98
N PHE A 170 4.50 -4.31 -21.12
CA PHE A 170 4.16 -4.43 -19.69
C PHE A 170 2.70 -4.82 -19.44
N ILE A 171 1.75 -4.21 -20.16
CA ILE A 171 0.32 -4.54 -20.02
C ILE A 171 0.03 -5.96 -20.46
N GLU A 172 0.67 -6.43 -21.54
CA GLU A 172 0.54 -7.81 -22.00
C GLU A 172 1.05 -8.78 -20.93
N PHE A 173 2.24 -8.54 -20.40
CA PHE A 173 2.81 -9.32 -19.30
C PHE A 173 1.88 -9.32 -18.08
N TYR A 174 1.43 -8.15 -17.62
CA TYR A 174 0.54 -8.05 -16.46
C TYR A 174 -0.76 -8.83 -16.65
N ARG A 175 -1.39 -8.74 -17.83
CA ARG A 175 -2.65 -9.43 -18.10
C ARG A 175 -2.50 -10.94 -18.13
N GLN A 176 -1.41 -11.44 -18.69
CA GLN A 176 -1.16 -12.88 -18.78
C GLN A 176 -0.60 -13.45 -17.46
N ALA A 177 0.29 -12.74 -16.77
CA ALA A 177 0.92 -13.17 -15.52
C ALA A 177 0.04 -12.98 -14.27
N THR A 178 -1.18 -12.45 -14.41
CA THR A 178 -2.12 -12.29 -13.28
C THR A 178 -3.52 -12.74 -13.68
N PRO A 179 -4.42 -13.07 -12.73
CA PRO A 179 -5.82 -13.40 -13.04
C PRO A 179 -6.69 -12.16 -13.29
N ILE A 180 -6.13 -11.05 -13.78
CA ILE A 180 -6.89 -9.79 -13.90
C ILE A 180 -8.08 -9.93 -14.86
N ASP A 181 -7.93 -10.67 -15.94
CA ASP A 181 -8.98 -10.99 -16.89
C ASP A 181 -10.14 -11.78 -16.25
N ALA A 182 -9.83 -12.76 -15.41
CA ALA A 182 -10.84 -13.47 -14.62
C ALA A 182 -11.54 -12.50 -13.65
N LEU A 183 -10.78 -11.65 -12.94
CA LEU A 183 -11.33 -10.65 -12.01
C LEU A 183 -12.27 -9.66 -12.69
N GLU A 184 -11.95 -9.23 -13.91
CA GLU A 184 -12.78 -8.35 -14.73
C GLU A 184 -14.14 -8.97 -15.06
N GLN A 185 -14.23 -10.31 -15.12
CA GLN A 185 -15.47 -11.04 -15.40
C GLN A 185 -16.22 -11.46 -14.13
N THR A 186 -15.54 -11.50 -12.97
CA THR A 186 -16.22 -11.77 -11.70
C THR A 186 -17.08 -10.58 -11.25
N ARG A 187 -18.35 -10.84 -10.93
CA ARG A 187 -19.25 -9.85 -10.29
C ARG A 187 -18.97 -9.66 -8.79
N MET A 188 -17.73 -9.91 -8.34
CA MET A 188 -17.35 -9.81 -6.92
C MET A 188 -17.22 -8.36 -6.43
N GLY A 189 -16.96 -7.41 -7.33
CA GLY A 189 -16.95 -5.99 -7.03
C GLY A 189 -18.26 -5.29 -7.43
N SER A 190 -18.73 -4.33 -6.63
CA SER A 190 -19.88 -3.48 -6.98
C SER A 190 -19.60 -2.47 -8.10
N ARG A 191 -18.34 -2.39 -8.54
CA ARG A 191 -17.83 -1.38 -9.46
C ARG A 191 -17.01 -2.04 -10.57
N PRO A 192 -17.12 -1.56 -11.82
CA PRO A 192 -16.29 -2.06 -12.91
C PRO A 192 -14.82 -1.81 -12.61
N SER A 193 -13.97 -2.74 -13.07
CA SER A 193 -12.52 -2.75 -12.91
C SER A 193 -11.80 -1.63 -13.67
N ARG A 194 -12.46 -1.10 -14.71
CA ARG A 194 -12.00 -0.01 -15.58
C ARG A 194 -12.93 1.20 -15.49
N ARG A 195 -12.44 2.39 -15.87
CA ARG A 195 -13.25 3.62 -15.93
C ARG A 195 -13.96 3.78 -17.27
N THR A 196 -13.28 3.47 -18.38
CA THR A 196 -13.76 3.68 -19.75
C THR A 196 -13.80 2.43 -20.62
N GLY A 197 -13.21 1.31 -20.16
CA GLY A 197 -13.24 0.00 -20.83
C GLY A 197 -11.99 -0.32 -21.66
N THR A 198 -11.06 0.61 -21.79
CA THR A 198 -9.80 0.48 -22.52
C THR A 198 -8.77 -0.33 -21.73
N ALA A 199 -8.01 -1.19 -22.42
CA ALA A 199 -6.98 -2.02 -21.78
C ALA A 199 -5.68 -1.23 -21.53
N SER A 200 -5.72 -0.19 -20.70
CA SER A 200 -4.55 0.62 -20.34
C SER A 200 -4.37 0.77 -18.82
N LEU A 201 -3.13 1.04 -18.38
CA LEU A 201 -2.84 1.26 -16.96
C LEU A 201 -3.58 2.46 -16.36
N ALA A 202 -3.78 3.51 -17.17
CA ALA A 202 -4.50 4.71 -16.77
C ALA A 202 -5.99 4.41 -16.51
N ASP A 203 -6.56 3.47 -17.26
CA ASP A 203 -7.97 3.08 -17.13
C ASP A 203 -8.21 2.06 -16.01
N LEU A 204 -7.18 1.29 -15.64
CA LEU A 204 -7.24 0.33 -14.55
C LEU A 204 -7.36 1.02 -13.18
N ARG A 205 -8.35 0.61 -12.40
CA ARG A 205 -8.55 1.13 -11.03
C ARG A 205 -7.53 0.52 -10.06
N ALA A 206 -7.25 1.23 -8.97
CA ALA A 206 -6.28 0.82 -7.96
C ALA A 206 -6.59 -0.55 -7.31
N ILE A 207 -7.87 -0.89 -7.09
CA ILE A 207 -8.25 -2.17 -6.46
C ILE A 207 -7.89 -3.37 -7.37
N PRO A 208 -8.40 -3.47 -8.63
CA PRO A 208 -7.98 -4.53 -9.54
C PRO A 208 -6.48 -4.60 -9.77
N TRP A 209 -5.82 -3.44 -9.84
CA TRP A 209 -4.37 -3.34 -9.97
C TRP A 209 -3.64 -4.11 -8.86
N VAL A 210 -3.89 -3.75 -7.60
CA VAL A 210 -3.21 -4.41 -6.50
C VAL A 210 -3.71 -5.86 -6.35
N PHE A 211 -5.00 -6.09 -6.48
CA PHE A 211 -5.60 -7.42 -6.33
C PHE A 211 -4.97 -8.44 -7.30
N GLY A 212 -4.78 -8.09 -8.57
CA GLY A 212 -4.15 -8.96 -9.56
C GLY A 212 -2.73 -9.37 -9.15
N TRP A 213 -1.90 -8.42 -8.72
CA TRP A 213 -0.54 -8.70 -8.27
C TRP A 213 -0.48 -9.48 -6.94
N THR A 214 -1.44 -9.25 -6.04
CA THR A 214 -1.56 -10.01 -4.79
C THR A 214 -1.96 -11.46 -5.06
N GLN A 215 -2.96 -11.71 -5.90
CA GLN A 215 -3.39 -13.06 -6.29
C GLN A 215 -2.25 -13.86 -6.94
N ALA A 216 -1.47 -13.22 -7.81
CA ALA A 216 -0.34 -13.85 -8.48
C ALA A 216 0.94 -13.92 -7.61
N ARG A 217 0.87 -13.52 -6.33
CA ARG A 217 2.01 -13.52 -5.37
C ARG A 217 3.21 -12.68 -5.80
N PHE A 218 3.00 -11.65 -6.62
CA PHE A 218 4.04 -10.66 -6.93
C PHE A 218 4.09 -9.55 -5.88
N TYR A 219 2.93 -9.07 -5.40
CA TYR A 219 2.85 -7.89 -4.52
C TYR A 219 3.58 -6.65 -5.07
N LEU A 220 3.76 -6.58 -6.38
CA LEU A 220 4.61 -5.60 -7.08
C LEU A 220 4.40 -4.14 -6.61
N PRO A 221 3.16 -3.63 -6.45
CA PRO A 221 2.94 -2.24 -6.02
C PRO A 221 3.39 -1.95 -4.59
N GLY A 222 3.69 -2.96 -3.78
CA GLY A 222 4.10 -2.81 -2.39
C GLY A 222 5.60 -2.67 -2.18
N TRP A 223 6.43 -2.84 -3.21
CA TRP A 223 7.88 -2.85 -3.06
C TRP A 223 8.70 -2.43 -4.29
N PHE A 224 8.15 -2.52 -5.51
CA PHE A 224 8.95 -2.23 -6.71
C PHE A 224 9.40 -0.76 -6.75
N GLY A 225 10.67 -0.54 -7.09
CA GLY A 225 11.36 0.76 -7.13
C GLY A 225 12.10 1.09 -5.84
N VAL A 226 11.81 0.41 -4.71
CA VAL A 226 12.50 0.65 -3.43
C VAL A 226 13.93 0.13 -3.48
N GLY A 227 14.16 -1.04 -4.08
CA GLY A 227 15.47 -1.64 -4.24
C GLY A 227 16.39 -0.75 -5.06
N SER A 228 15.93 -0.33 -6.24
CA SER A 228 16.65 0.61 -7.11
C SER A 228 16.98 1.92 -6.40
N ALA A 229 16.06 2.49 -5.62
CA ALA A 229 16.30 3.75 -4.91
C ALA A 229 17.37 3.60 -3.81
N LEU A 230 17.32 2.50 -3.05
CA LEU A 230 18.31 2.22 -2.01
C LEU A 230 19.68 1.84 -2.57
N ASP A 231 19.69 1.09 -3.69
CA ASP A 231 20.91 0.73 -4.39
C ASP A 231 21.65 1.97 -4.90
N ARG A 232 20.88 2.88 -5.53
CA ARG A 232 21.40 4.17 -5.95
C ARG A 232 21.90 5.02 -4.79
N LEU A 233 21.18 5.07 -3.66
CA LEU A 233 21.65 5.78 -2.46
C LEU A 233 23.00 5.23 -1.99
N LYS A 234 23.14 3.91 -1.94
CA LYS A 234 24.37 3.25 -1.51
C LYS A 234 25.54 3.50 -2.47
N ALA A 235 25.27 3.53 -3.77
CA ALA A 235 26.27 3.75 -4.81
C ALA A 235 26.73 5.21 -4.90
N GLU A 236 25.79 6.16 -4.87
CA GLU A 236 26.08 7.59 -5.04
C GLU A 236 26.45 8.30 -3.73
N ALA A 237 25.97 7.81 -2.58
CA ALA A 237 26.17 8.43 -1.27
C ALA A 237 26.24 7.37 -0.14
N PRO A 238 27.34 6.58 -0.05
CA PRO A 238 27.48 5.50 0.92
C PRO A 238 27.40 5.95 2.38
N ASP A 239 27.90 7.14 2.71
CA ASP A 239 27.81 7.72 4.06
C ASP A 239 26.35 7.99 4.45
N ASP A 240 25.55 8.49 3.50
CA ASP A 240 24.12 8.72 3.68
C ASP A 240 23.35 7.41 3.85
N PHE A 241 23.73 6.34 3.14
CA PHE A 241 23.17 5.01 3.37
C PHE A 241 23.51 4.48 4.78
N GLY A 242 24.75 4.69 5.25
CA GLY A 242 25.17 4.37 6.61
C GLY A 242 24.34 5.13 7.66
N ARG A 243 24.21 6.45 7.48
CA ARG A 243 23.40 7.33 8.33
C ARG A 243 21.94 6.90 8.36
N LEU A 244 21.36 6.54 7.21
CA LEU A 244 20.00 6.01 7.12
C LEU A 244 19.83 4.75 8.00
N ALA A 245 20.80 3.84 7.99
CA ALA A 245 20.77 2.63 8.83
C ALA A 245 20.85 2.93 10.34
N GLU A 246 21.51 4.03 10.72
CA GLU A 246 21.64 4.46 12.12
C GLU A 246 20.38 5.14 12.65
N ILE A 247 19.75 6.00 11.84
CA ILE A 247 18.58 6.79 12.23
C ILE A 247 17.26 6.03 12.07
N LEU A 248 17.22 4.97 11.25
CA LEU A 248 15.99 4.21 10.96
C LEU A 248 15.22 3.74 12.20
N PRO A 249 15.85 3.30 13.31
CA PRO A 249 15.12 2.95 14.53
C PRO A 249 14.32 4.11 15.14
N GLY A 250 14.81 5.35 14.97
CA GLY A 250 14.19 6.59 15.46
C GLY A 250 13.27 7.29 14.45
N SER A 251 13.41 6.99 13.15
CA SER A 251 12.47 7.47 12.13
C SER A 251 11.14 6.73 12.20
N THR A 252 10.05 7.45 12.40
CA THR A 252 8.69 6.89 12.44
C THR A 252 8.17 6.59 11.05
N LEU A 253 8.35 7.51 10.10
CA LEU A 253 7.83 7.38 8.74
C LEU A 253 8.58 6.30 7.97
N LEU A 254 9.92 6.37 7.89
CA LEU A 254 10.69 5.38 7.13
C LEU A 254 10.57 4.00 7.73
N ARG A 255 10.57 3.87 9.06
CA ARG A 255 10.39 2.56 9.71
C ARG A 255 9.02 1.97 9.37
N TYR A 256 7.97 2.79 9.38
CA TYR A 256 6.65 2.37 8.96
C TYR A 256 6.63 1.92 7.49
N VAL A 257 7.15 2.74 6.57
CA VAL A 257 7.17 2.44 5.14
C VAL A 257 8.03 1.21 4.83
N PHE A 258 9.25 1.11 5.34
CA PHE A 258 10.15 -0.02 5.10
C PHE A 258 9.66 -1.32 5.74
N SER A 259 9.03 -1.27 6.93
CA SER A 259 8.42 -2.47 7.52
C SER A 259 7.30 -3.00 6.64
N ASN A 260 6.56 -2.08 6.03
CA ASN A 260 5.51 -2.36 5.07
C ASN A 260 6.06 -2.94 3.76
N VAL A 261 7.11 -2.36 3.20
CA VAL A 261 7.82 -2.91 2.03
C VAL A 261 8.33 -4.32 2.31
N GLU A 262 9.04 -4.52 3.44
CA GLU A 262 9.57 -5.82 3.86
C GLU A 262 8.45 -6.88 3.95
N THR A 263 7.29 -6.49 4.46
CA THR A 263 6.13 -7.40 4.53
C THR A 263 5.64 -7.85 3.15
N ASN A 264 5.60 -6.94 2.17
CA ASN A 264 5.19 -7.30 0.80
C ASN A 264 6.23 -8.17 0.11
N LEU A 265 7.53 -7.88 0.30
CA LEU A 265 8.62 -8.66 -0.29
C LEU A 265 8.61 -10.11 0.17
N ILE A 266 8.27 -10.35 1.44
CA ILE A 266 8.22 -11.70 2.01
C ILE A 266 6.90 -12.40 1.66
N SER A 267 5.82 -11.62 1.48
CA SER A 267 4.55 -12.16 0.98
C SER A 267 4.64 -12.56 -0.49
N ALA A 268 5.51 -11.89 -1.26
CA ALA A 268 5.84 -12.26 -2.62
C ALA A 268 6.61 -13.58 -2.66
N HIS A 269 6.25 -14.47 -3.59
CA HIS A 269 6.78 -15.83 -3.64
C HIS A 269 7.37 -16.13 -5.01
N PRO A 270 8.71 -16.14 -5.17
CA PRO A 270 9.38 -16.31 -6.47
C PRO A 270 8.88 -17.51 -7.29
N ASP A 271 8.74 -18.70 -6.69
CA ASP A 271 8.28 -19.88 -7.43
C ASP A 271 6.84 -19.74 -7.95
N LEU A 272 5.96 -19.10 -7.17
CA LEU A 272 4.58 -18.87 -7.59
C LEU A 272 4.53 -17.74 -8.62
N MET A 273 5.32 -16.68 -8.45
CA MET A 273 5.48 -15.64 -9.47
C MET A 273 5.88 -16.26 -10.81
N ALA A 274 6.86 -17.18 -10.81
CA ALA A 274 7.27 -17.93 -11.99
C ALA A 274 6.16 -18.84 -12.53
N ALA A 275 5.40 -19.51 -11.65
CA ALA A 275 4.26 -20.34 -12.06
C ALA A 275 3.16 -19.52 -12.75
N TYR A 276 2.81 -18.33 -12.24
CA TYR A 276 1.88 -17.42 -12.91
C TYR A 276 2.48 -16.82 -14.19
N ALA A 277 3.75 -16.43 -14.17
CA ALA A 277 4.44 -15.93 -15.36
C ALA A 277 4.54 -16.99 -16.48
N SER A 278 4.47 -18.29 -16.15
CA SER A 278 4.40 -19.37 -17.15
C SER A 278 3.14 -19.31 -18.03
N LEU A 279 2.12 -18.53 -17.63
CA LEU A 279 0.94 -18.25 -18.44
C LEU A 279 1.19 -17.20 -19.53
N VAL A 280 2.35 -16.54 -19.51
CA VAL A 280 2.76 -15.59 -20.54
C VAL A 280 3.25 -16.37 -21.76
N GLU A 281 2.56 -16.23 -22.88
CA GLU A 281 2.80 -16.99 -24.13
C GLU A 281 4.15 -16.62 -24.76
N ASN A 282 4.47 -15.32 -24.79
CA ASN A 282 5.74 -14.83 -25.32
C ASN A 282 6.86 -15.05 -24.29
N GLU A 283 7.72 -16.03 -24.55
CA GLU A 283 8.84 -16.38 -23.66
C GLU A 283 9.86 -15.25 -23.48
N ALA A 284 10.18 -14.50 -24.53
CA ALA A 284 11.12 -13.38 -24.43
C ALA A 284 10.54 -12.24 -23.59
N LEU A 285 9.24 -11.97 -23.73
CA LEU A 285 8.51 -11.01 -22.92
C LEU A 285 8.50 -11.44 -21.44
N ARG A 286 8.14 -12.70 -21.19
CA ARG A 286 8.13 -13.32 -19.86
C ARG A 286 9.49 -13.18 -19.18
N GLN A 287 10.56 -13.59 -19.87
CA GLN A 287 11.91 -13.57 -19.33
C GLN A 287 12.35 -12.15 -18.97
N ARG A 288 12.16 -11.20 -19.91
CA ARG A 288 12.50 -9.78 -19.69
C ARG A 288 11.87 -9.22 -18.43
N PHE A 289 10.56 -9.38 -18.25
CA PHE A 289 9.86 -8.83 -17.09
C PHE A 289 10.19 -9.57 -15.80
N MET A 290 10.32 -10.90 -15.85
CA MET A 290 10.74 -11.67 -14.67
C MET A 290 12.14 -11.28 -14.21
N ASP A 291 13.08 -11.05 -15.13
CA ASP A 291 14.43 -10.61 -14.79
C ASP A 291 14.43 -9.24 -14.09
N LEU A 292 13.68 -8.27 -14.64
CA LEU A 292 13.52 -6.95 -14.02
C LEU A 292 12.90 -7.05 -12.62
N ILE A 293 11.84 -7.83 -12.47
CA ILE A 293 11.08 -7.99 -11.22
C ILE A 293 11.92 -8.71 -10.16
N VAL A 294 12.58 -9.82 -10.51
CA VAL A 294 13.41 -10.59 -9.57
C VAL A 294 14.63 -9.77 -9.16
N THR A 295 15.30 -9.08 -10.10
CA THR A 295 16.45 -8.22 -9.78
C THR A 295 16.05 -7.13 -8.78
N GLU A 296 14.96 -6.41 -9.02
CA GLU A 296 14.48 -5.37 -8.11
C GLU A 296 14.11 -5.93 -6.73
N ARG A 297 13.53 -7.14 -6.68
CA ARG A 297 13.19 -7.83 -5.43
C ARG A 297 14.45 -8.13 -4.61
N GLU A 298 15.49 -8.66 -5.25
CA GLU A 298 16.75 -8.99 -4.58
C GLU A 298 17.47 -7.73 -4.07
N LEU A 299 17.48 -6.65 -4.85
CA LEU A 299 18.00 -5.35 -4.40
C LEU A 299 17.25 -4.85 -3.17
N ALA A 300 15.92 -4.85 -3.21
CA ALA A 300 15.10 -4.40 -2.09
C ALA A 300 15.32 -5.27 -0.85
N HIS A 301 15.37 -6.61 -1.01
CA HIS A 301 15.64 -7.53 0.09
C HIS A 301 17.02 -7.30 0.72
N THR A 302 18.06 -7.19 -0.11
CA THR A 302 19.45 -6.98 0.32
C THR A 302 19.60 -5.68 1.11
N HIS A 303 19.14 -4.57 0.54
CA HIS A 303 19.32 -3.25 1.15
C HIS A 303 18.46 -3.09 2.40
N LEU A 304 17.21 -3.57 2.39
CA LEU A 304 16.39 -3.55 3.59
C LEU A 304 17.04 -4.37 4.70
N SER A 305 17.53 -5.58 4.42
CA SER A 305 18.23 -6.41 5.42
C SER A 305 19.44 -5.69 6.02
N ALA A 306 20.21 -4.96 5.21
CA ALA A 306 21.34 -4.16 5.67
C ALA A 306 20.91 -2.99 6.58
N LEU A 307 19.85 -2.26 6.22
CA LEU A 307 19.34 -1.14 7.02
C LEU A 307 18.76 -1.61 8.35
N PHE A 308 18.10 -2.76 8.33
CA PHE A 308 17.30 -3.27 9.42
C PHE A 308 18.09 -4.06 10.48
N LYS A 309 19.28 -4.56 10.12
CA LYS A 309 20.29 -5.22 10.98
C LYS A 309 19.83 -6.50 11.71
N GLN A 310 18.55 -6.84 11.65
CA GLN A 310 17.93 -8.03 12.24
C GLN A 310 16.95 -8.62 11.24
N SER A 311 16.80 -9.95 11.29
CA SER A 311 15.84 -10.62 10.43
C SER A 311 14.40 -10.24 10.80
N ILE A 312 13.49 -10.34 9.84
CA ILE A 312 12.06 -10.17 10.11
C ILE A 312 11.57 -11.17 11.16
N SER A 313 12.08 -12.41 11.15
CA SER A 313 11.63 -13.47 12.05
C SER A 313 11.92 -13.12 13.50
N ASP A 314 13.05 -12.45 13.75
CA ASP A 314 13.43 -12.01 15.10
C ASP A 314 12.61 -10.80 15.55
N ARG A 315 12.37 -9.84 14.65
CA ARG A 315 11.61 -8.63 14.99
C ARG A 315 10.11 -8.83 15.05
N ARG A 316 9.58 -9.75 14.25
CA ARG A 316 8.14 -9.98 14.03
C ARG A 316 7.82 -11.48 14.01
N PRO A 317 8.15 -12.25 15.07
CA PRO A 317 8.04 -13.70 15.09
C PRO A 317 6.61 -14.21 14.90
N ARG A 318 5.62 -13.49 15.44
CA ARG A 318 4.19 -13.84 15.25
C ARG A 318 3.76 -13.71 13.79
N PHE A 319 4.25 -12.70 13.08
CA PHE A 319 3.96 -12.51 11.66
C PHE A 319 4.61 -13.63 10.84
N ALA A 320 5.90 -13.88 11.06
CA ALA A 320 6.63 -14.94 10.37
C ALA A 320 5.98 -16.33 10.55
N LYS A 321 5.62 -16.70 11.79
CA LYS A 321 4.91 -17.94 12.09
C LYS A 321 3.57 -18.04 11.36
N THR A 322 2.82 -16.93 11.33
CA THR A 322 1.50 -16.89 10.69
C THR A 322 1.60 -17.08 9.17
N LEU A 323 2.63 -16.50 8.54
CA LEU A 323 2.88 -16.66 7.11
C LEU A 323 3.26 -18.12 6.79
N ALA A 324 4.21 -18.68 7.54
CA ALA A 324 4.67 -20.06 7.36
C ALA A 324 3.51 -21.08 7.44
N LEU A 325 2.59 -20.91 8.39
CA LEU A 325 1.44 -21.80 8.56
C LEU A 325 0.48 -21.80 7.36
N ARG A 326 0.42 -20.71 6.59
CA ARG A 326 -0.48 -20.61 5.44
C ARG A 326 0.18 -20.99 4.12
N GLU A 327 1.51 -21.05 4.08
CA GLU A 327 2.23 -21.19 2.82
C GLU A 327 1.89 -22.51 2.12
N ILE A 328 1.87 -23.63 2.84
CA ILE A 328 1.56 -24.95 2.28
C ILE A 328 0.17 -25.00 1.63
N PRO A 329 -0.95 -24.70 2.32
CA PRO A 329 -2.27 -24.76 1.71
C PRO A 329 -2.45 -23.71 0.59
N LEU A 330 -1.87 -22.51 0.74
CA LEU A 330 -1.92 -21.49 -0.32
C LEU A 330 -1.19 -21.95 -1.58
N ASN A 331 -0.03 -22.59 -1.45
CA ASN A 331 0.74 -23.06 -2.60
C ASN A 331 -0.08 -24.03 -3.47
N THR A 332 -0.80 -24.96 -2.84
CA THR A 332 -1.73 -25.86 -3.54
C THR A 332 -2.81 -25.09 -4.30
N LEU A 333 -3.47 -24.13 -3.65
CA LEU A 333 -4.51 -23.32 -4.29
C LEU A 333 -3.97 -22.49 -5.45
N HIS A 334 -2.79 -21.90 -5.32
CA HIS A 334 -2.18 -21.12 -6.40
C HIS A 334 -1.85 -21.98 -7.61
N ARG A 335 -1.29 -23.18 -7.42
CA ARG A 335 -0.99 -24.10 -8.54
C ARG A 335 -2.26 -24.55 -9.26
N GLN A 336 -3.33 -24.82 -8.50
CA GLN A 336 -4.65 -25.11 -9.07
C GLN A 336 -5.20 -23.91 -9.86
N GLN A 337 -5.11 -22.69 -9.32
CA GLN A 337 -5.55 -21.49 -10.04
C GLN A 337 -4.78 -21.27 -11.35
N VAL A 338 -3.45 -21.49 -11.36
CA VAL A 338 -2.64 -21.39 -12.59
C VAL A 338 -3.14 -22.35 -13.66
N GLU A 339 -3.45 -23.60 -13.29
CA GLU A 339 -3.97 -24.58 -14.25
C GLU A 339 -5.39 -24.23 -14.73
N LEU A 340 -6.28 -23.80 -13.82
CA LEU A 340 -7.62 -23.34 -14.18
C LEU A 340 -7.58 -22.14 -15.15
N LEU A 341 -6.68 -21.17 -14.91
CA LEU A 341 -6.47 -20.04 -15.81
C LEU A 341 -5.99 -20.50 -17.19
N ARG A 342 -5.02 -21.43 -17.24
CA ARG A 342 -4.50 -21.98 -18.50
C ARG A 342 -5.59 -22.65 -19.31
N GLN A 343 -6.37 -23.54 -18.68
CA GLN A 343 -7.47 -24.25 -19.34
C GLN A 343 -8.55 -23.30 -19.84
N TRP A 344 -8.98 -22.37 -18.98
CA TRP A 344 -10.02 -21.41 -19.34
C TRP A 344 -9.59 -20.47 -20.47
N ARG A 345 -8.35 -19.95 -20.45
CA ARG A 345 -7.85 -19.07 -21.53
C ARG A 345 -7.74 -19.79 -22.86
N ALA A 346 -7.42 -21.09 -22.86
CA ALA A 346 -7.34 -21.90 -24.07
C ALA A 346 -8.74 -22.24 -24.66
N GLN A 347 -9.73 -22.48 -23.79
CA GLN A 347 -11.08 -22.87 -24.21
C GLN A 347 -11.96 -21.66 -24.54
N GLY A 348 -11.75 -20.53 -23.88
CA GLY A 348 -12.64 -19.38 -23.91
C GLY A 348 -13.99 -19.65 -23.22
N GLY A 349 -14.93 -18.71 -23.37
CA GLY A 349 -16.29 -18.84 -22.81
C GLY A 349 -16.44 -18.27 -21.40
N GLU A 350 -17.51 -18.70 -20.72
CA GLU A 350 -17.87 -18.21 -19.39
C GLU A 350 -16.84 -18.64 -18.33
N LEU A 351 -16.65 -17.79 -17.32
CA LEU A 351 -15.68 -18.01 -16.26
C LEU A 351 -16.09 -19.22 -15.39
N PRO A 352 -15.26 -20.27 -15.27
CA PRO A 352 -15.59 -21.46 -14.50
C PRO A 352 -15.80 -21.16 -13.01
N HIS A 353 -16.79 -21.81 -12.40
CA HIS A 353 -17.07 -21.65 -10.97
C HIS A 353 -15.86 -21.95 -10.08
N ASP A 354 -15.07 -22.97 -10.42
CA ASP A 354 -13.87 -23.34 -9.67
C ASP A 354 -12.79 -22.25 -9.72
N LEU A 355 -12.68 -21.53 -10.83
CA LEU A 355 -11.76 -20.40 -10.94
C LEU A 355 -12.23 -19.24 -10.06
N ILE A 356 -13.53 -18.92 -10.05
CA ILE A 356 -14.12 -17.92 -9.14
C ILE A 356 -13.85 -18.29 -7.69
N PHE A 357 -14.11 -19.55 -7.32
CA PHE A 357 -13.87 -20.06 -5.97
C PHE A 357 -12.39 -19.98 -5.60
N SER A 358 -11.47 -20.35 -6.50
CA SER A 358 -10.02 -20.25 -6.26
C SER A 358 -9.58 -18.83 -5.93
N ILE A 359 -10.11 -17.83 -6.66
CA ILE A 359 -9.82 -16.41 -6.43
C ILE A 359 -10.25 -16.00 -5.03
N SER A 360 -11.48 -16.35 -4.63
CA SER A 360 -12.01 -16.05 -3.30
C SER A 360 -11.24 -16.77 -2.19
N ALA A 361 -10.87 -18.04 -2.40
CA ALA A 361 -10.14 -18.84 -1.43
C ALA A 361 -8.72 -18.29 -1.18
N ILE A 362 -8.00 -17.94 -2.25
CA ILE A 362 -6.68 -17.32 -2.17
C ILE A 362 -6.77 -15.95 -1.50
N ALA A 363 -7.73 -15.11 -1.90
CA ALA A 363 -7.98 -13.81 -1.28
C ALA A 363 -8.18 -13.92 0.24
N SER A 364 -8.99 -14.89 0.67
CA SER A 364 -9.25 -15.18 2.08
C SER A 364 -8.00 -15.66 2.81
N GLY A 365 -7.22 -16.57 2.22
CA GLY A 365 -5.99 -17.09 2.81
C GLY A 365 -4.88 -16.04 2.95
N LEU A 366 -4.73 -15.17 1.94
CA LEU A 366 -3.80 -14.03 1.98
C LEU A 366 -4.28 -12.92 2.93
N ARG A 367 -5.57 -12.93 3.33
CA ARG A 367 -6.22 -11.93 4.21
C ARG A 367 -6.07 -10.48 3.74
N THR A 368 -5.75 -10.30 2.47
CA THR A 368 -5.44 -9.02 1.83
C THR A 368 -5.97 -9.09 0.41
N THR A 369 -6.82 -8.15 0.04
CA THR A 369 -7.40 -8.06 -1.30
C THR A 369 -7.28 -6.64 -1.82
N GLY A 370 -6.14 -6.33 -2.42
CA GLY A 370 -5.93 -5.02 -3.04
C GLY A 370 -5.71 -3.88 -2.07
#